data_AF-A0A915YUS0-F1
#
_entry.id   AF-A0A915YUS0-F1
#
_cell.length_a   1.000
_cell.length_b   1.000
_cell.length_c   1.000
_cell.angle_alpha   90.00
_cell.angle_beta   90.00
_cell.angle_gamma   90.00
#
_symmetry.space_group_name_H-M   'P 1'
#
loop_
_entity.id
_entity.type
_entity.pdbx_description
1 polymer ?
#
loop_
_entity_poly.entity_id
_entity_poly.type
_entity_poly.pdbx_seq_one_letter_code
_entity_poly.pdbx_strand_id
1 'polypeptide(L)'
;MIMWMLSAGVRPYCDRPHDSQLIQEICSGTRPNIVSGTPPVFARLMLQCLDADSSNRPTASQLYECLGNWVTAICDDPDPSELSNQFDIAEEIKFSNLEQLHFNILPCHEKAIYYSRPLNFSEPFLYGKM
;
A
#
# COMPACT_ATOMS: atom_id res chain seq x y z
N MET A 1 4.65 0.84 1.23
CA MET A 1 3.52 1.00 2.17
C MET A 1 2.73 2.29 1.94
N ILE A 2 3.40 3.44 1.72
CA ILE A 2 2.73 4.72 1.43
C ILE A 2 1.79 4.62 0.22
N MET A 3 2.26 4.05 -0.90
CA MET A 3 1.43 3.84 -2.10
C MET A 3 0.14 3.06 -1.79
N TRP A 4 0.24 1.99 -0.98
CA TRP A 4 -0.93 1.22 -0.59
C TRP A 4 -1.92 2.06 0.22
N MET A 5 -1.44 2.85 1.19
CA MET A 5 -2.28 3.74 2.00
C MET A 5 -3.03 4.75 1.12
N LEU A 6 -2.36 5.34 0.11
CA LEU A 6 -2.99 6.27 -0.83
C LEU A 6 -4.09 5.59 -1.66
N SER A 7 -3.89 4.33 -2.04
CA SER A 7 -4.92 3.59 -2.77
C SER A 7 -6.08 3.18 -1.88
N ALA A 8 -5.78 2.65 -0.69
CA ALA A 8 -6.73 2.06 0.23
C ALA A 8 -7.53 3.08 1.04
N GLY A 9 -7.01 4.29 1.23
CA GLY A 9 -7.60 5.31 2.08
C GLY A 9 -7.59 4.98 3.58
N VAL A 10 -6.91 3.90 3.99
CA VAL A 10 -6.84 3.42 5.38
C VAL A 10 -5.40 3.19 5.81
N ARG A 11 -5.17 3.26 7.14
CA ARG A 11 -3.85 2.99 7.70
C ARG A 11 -3.54 1.48 7.61
N PRO A 12 -2.32 1.08 7.19
CA PRO A 12 -1.92 -0.32 7.13
C PRO A 12 -2.07 -0.99 8.49
N TYR A 13 -2.61 -2.22 8.49
CA TYR A 13 -2.77 -3.08 9.67
C TYR A 13 -3.49 -2.40 10.85
N CYS A 14 -4.38 -1.45 10.55
CA CYS A 14 -5.08 -0.66 11.57
C CYS A 14 -6.01 -1.45 12.46
N ASP A 15 -6.42 -2.63 12.03
CA ASP A 15 -7.38 -3.51 12.66
C ASP A 15 -6.80 -4.36 13.80
N ARG A 16 -5.48 -4.31 14.03
CA ARG A 16 -4.80 -5.22 14.97
C ARG A 16 -3.64 -4.55 15.73
N PRO A 17 -3.16 -5.17 16.83
CA PRO A 17 -1.97 -4.67 17.53
C PRO A 17 -0.74 -4.63 16.64
N HIS A 18 0.11 -3.61 16.84
CA HIS A 18 1.45 -3.60 16.28
C HIS A 18 2.41 -4.23 17.29
N ASP A 19 2.46 -5.55 17.34
CA ASP A 19 3.28 -6.33 18.28
C ASP A 19 4.35 -7.17 17.57
N SER A 20 5.07 -8.00 18.35
CA SER A 20 6.11 -8.90 17.85
C SER A 20 5.57 -9.88 16.80
N GLN A 21 4.32 -10.31 16.93
CA GLN A 21 3.65 -11.19 15.97
C GLN A 21 3.46 -10.51 14.61
N LEU A 22 2.91 -9.29 14.58
CA LEU A 22 2.74 -8.56 13.30
C LEU A 22 4.09 -8.32 12.61
N ILE A 23 5.13 -8.00 13.38
CA ILE A 23 6.50 -7.81 12.84
C ILE A 23 6.98 -9.09 12.15
N GLN A 24 6.82 -10.25 12.80
CA GLN A 24 7.20 -11.54 12.21
C GLN A 24 6.42 -11.83 10.94
N GLU A 25 5.10 -11.64 10.94
CA GLU A 25 4.26 -11.84 9.77
C GLU A 25 4.75 -11.01 8.57
N ILE A 26 5.09 -9.73 8.80
CA ILE A 26 5.64 -8.84 7.77
C ILE A 26 7.02 -9.32 7.29
N CYS A 27 7.90 -9.73 8.21
CA CYS A 27 9.21 -10.28 7.87
C CYS A 27 9.09 -11.58 7.05
N SER A 28 8.05 -12.39 7.32
CA SER A 28 7.71 -13.61 6.57
C SER A 28 6.99 -13.33 5.24
N GLY A 29 6.81 -12.07 4.85
CA GLY A 29 6.26 -11.71 3.54
C GLY A 29 4.79 -11.28 3.55
N THR A 30 4.16 -11.14 4.71
CA THR A 30 2.79 -10.60 4.78
C THR A 30 2.75 -9.18 4.23
N ARG A 31 1.86 -8.94 3.26
CA ARG A 31 1.62 -7.65 2.63
C ARG A 31 0.12 -7.38 2.53
N PRO A 32 -0.30 -6.11 2.49
CA PRO A 32 -1.70 -5.78 2.26
C PRO A 32 -2.15 -6.19 0.85
N ASN A 33 -3.43 -6.57 0.72
CA ASN A 33 -4.03 -6.90 -0.57
C ASN A 33 -4.25 -5.64 -1.44
N ILE A 34 -4.26 -5.82 -2.76
CA ILE A 34 -4.68 -4.75 -3.68
C ILE A 34 -6.14 -4.40 -3.40
N VAL A 35 -6.43 -3.10 -3.35
CA VAL A 35 -7.78 -2.58 -3.12
C VAL A 35 -8.48 -2.37 -4.46
N SER A 36 -9.79 -2.67 -4.51
CA SER A 36 -10.62 -2.38 -5.70
C SER A 36 -10.54 -0.90 -6.08
N GLY A 37 -10.50 -0.61 -7.38
CA GLY A 37 -10.27 0.75 -7.87
C GLY A 37 -8.83 1.24 -7.71
N THR A 38 -7.85 0.37 -7.48
CA THR A 38 -6.43 0.72 -7.66
C THR A 38 -6.10 0.69 -9.16
N PRO A 39 -5.53 1.75 -9.76
CA PRO A 39 -5.08 1.73 -11.15
C PRO A 39 -4.07 0.57 -11.39
N PRO A 40 -4.20 -0.24 -12.45
CA PRO A 40 -3.32 -1.40 -12.66
C PRO A 40 -1.83 -1.06 -12.71
N VAL A 41 -1.45 0.04 -13.37
CA VAL A 41 -0.07 0.52 -13.40
C VAL A 41 0.46 0.87 -11.99
N PHE A 42 -0.38 1.51 -11.17
CA PHE A 42 -0.05 1.86 -9.79
C PHE A 42 0.06 0.62 -8.90
N ALA A 43 -0.84 -0.35 -9.07
CA ALA A 43 -0.81 -1.62 -8.35
C ALA A 43 0.48 -2.41 -8.63
N ARG A 44 0.91 -2.48 -9.89
CA ARG A 44 2.17 -3.14 -10.27
C ARG A 44 3.38 -2.49 -9.60
N LEU A 45 3.49 -1.16 -9.67
CA LEU A 45 4.60 -0.43 -9.02
C LEU A 45 4.57 -0.58 -7.50
N MET A 46 3.38 -0.54 -6.91
CA MET A 46 3.18 -0.76 -5.47
C MET A 46 3.63 -2.17 -5.04
N LEU A 47 3.28 -3.21 -5.80
CA LEU A 47 3.72 -4.57 -5.52
C LEU A 47 5.24 -4.73 -5.62
N GLN A 48 5.88 -4.12 -6.62
CA GLN A 48 7.34 -4.10 -6.73
C GLN A 48 7.99 -3.42 -5.51
N CYS A 49 7.43 -2.32 -5.02
CA CYS A 49 7.91 -1.66 -3.80
C CYS A 49 7.71 -2.52 -2.53
N LEU A 50 6.74 -3.43 -2.55
CA LEU A 50 6.39 -4.31 -1.44
C LEU A 50 7.03 -5.70 -1.55
N ASP A 51 7.88 -5.95 -2.55
CA ASP A 51 8.49 -7.25 -2.78
C ASP A 51 9.23 -7.74 -1.51
N ALA A 52 9.08 -9.03 -1.21
CA ALA A 52 9.74 -9.67 -0.09
C ALA A 52 11.26 -9.67 -0.31
N ASP A 53 11.70 -9.91 -1.54
CA ASP A 53 13.09 -9.78 -1.95
C ASP A 53 13.43 -8.29 -2.16
N SER A 54 14.39 -7.79 -1.37
CA SER A 54 14.83 -6.41 -1.47
C SER A 54 15.49 -6.08 -2.81
N SER A 55 16.02 -7.07 -3.54
CA SER A 55 16.68 -6.86 -4.83
C SER A 55 15.71 -6.56 -5.97
N ASN A 56 14.44 -6.97 -5.84
CA ASN A 56 13.38 -6.67 -6.80
C ASN A 56 12.77 -5.27 -6.61
N ARG A 57 13.09 -4.59 -5.50
CA ARG A 57 12.50 -3.29 -5.20
C ARG A 57 13.14 -2.21 -6.07
N PRO A 58 12.35 -1.29 -6.64
CA PRO A 58 12.89 -0.17 -7.38
C PRO A 58 13.67 0.76 -6.43
N THR A 59 14.74 1.34 -6.96
CA THR A 59 15.46 2.41 -6.28
C THR A 59 14.61 3.68 -6.22
N ALA A 60 14.96 4.60 -5.32
CA ALA A 60 14.30 5.90 -5.25
C ALA A 60 14.40 6.70 -6.57
N SER A 61 15.51 6.59 -7.31
CA SER A 61 15.68 7.25 -8.61
C SER A 61 14.71 6.70 -9.66
N GLN A 62 14.58 5.37 -9.74
CA GLN A 62 13.64 4.72 -10.66
C GLN A 62 12.19 5.10 -10.33
N LEU A 63 11.85 5.20 -9.05
CA LEU A 63 10.53 5.67 -8.62
C LEU A 63 10.29 7.13 -9.02
N TYR A 64 11.28 8.00 -8.80
CA TYR A 64 11.18 9.41 -9.17
C TYR A 64 10.94 9.58 -10.68
N GLU A 65 11.74 8.91 -11.50
CA GLU A 65 11.60 8.94 -12.96
C GLU A 65 10.24 8.38 -13.41
N CYS A 66 9.83 7.22 -12.88
CA CYS A 66 8.56 6.58 -13.24
C CYS A 66 7.36 7.48 -12.88
N LEU A 67 7.33 8.02 -11.66
CA LEU A 67 6.25 8.88 -11.20
C LEU A 67 6.25 10.23 -11.94
N GLY A 68 7.43 10.80 -12.22
CA GLY A 68 7.55 12.01 -13.03
C GLY A 68 6.98 11.83 -14.44
N ASN A 69 7.31 10.72 -15.10
CA ASN A 69 6.76 10.40 -16.42
C ASN A 69 5.24 10.25 -16.39
N TRP A 70 4.68 9.68 -15.31
CA TRP A 70 3.23 9.58 -15.16
C TRP A 70 2.58 10.95 -14.99
N VAL A 71 3.16 11.82 -14.17
CA VAL A 71 2.65 13.19 -13.99
C VAL A 71 2.62 13.92 -15.33
N THR A 72 3.69 13.86 -16.12
CA THR A 72 3.71 14.49 -17.45
C THR A 72 2.66 13.90 -18.39
N ALA A 73 2.54 12.57 -18.46
CA ALA A 73 1.60 11.91 -19.36
C ALA A 73 0.11 12.06 -18.95
N ILE A 74 -0.17 12.44 -17.69
CA ILE A 74 -1.54 12.61 -17.19
C ILE A 74 -1.93 14.10 -17.11
N CYS A 75 -0.99 14.97 -16.72
CA CYS A 75 -1.29 16.38 -16.45
C CYS A 75 -0.92 17.32 -17.59
N ASP A 76 0.10 16.99 -18.39
CA ASP A 76 0.66 17.90 -19.40
C ASP A 76 0.27 17.52 -20.84
N ASP A 77 -0.20 16.27 -21.06
CA ASP A 77 -0.66 15.80 -22.37
C ASP A 77 -2.19 15.98 -22.51
N PRO A 78 -2.67 16.77 -23.49
CA PRO A 78 -4.10 16.96 -23.71
C PRO A 78 -4.81 15.72 -24.28
N ASP A 79 -4.07 14.78 -24.88
CA ASP A 79 -4.64 13.58 -25.47
C ASP A 79 -4.58 12.41 -24.48
N PRO A 80 -5.71 11.73 -24.19
CA PRO A 80 -5.74 10.63 -23.24
C PRO A 80 -4.89 9.45 -23.73
N SER A 81 -4.03 8.97 -22.85
CA SER A 81 -3.18 7.80 -23.07
C SER A 81 -3.73 6.58 -22.35
N GLU A 82 -3.25 5.39 -22.71
CA GLU A 82 -3.57 4.16 -21.95
C GLU A 82 -3.20 4.28 -20.46
N LEU A 83 -2.17 5.08 -20.14
CA LEU A 83 -1.81 5.38 -18.76
C LEU A 83 -2.89 6.21 -18.07
N SER A 84 -3.29 7.35 -18.64
CA SER A 84 -4.30 8.23 -18.03
C SER A 84 -5.64 7.52 -17.89
N ASN A 85 -6.06 6.78 -18.91
CA ASN A 85 -7.31 6.00 -18.91
C ASN A 85 -7.36 5.00 -17.73
N GLN A 86 -6.24 4.39 -17.35
CA GLN A 86 -6.20 3.49 -16.19
C GLN A 86 -6.47 4.21 -14.87
N PHE A 87 -6.07 5.48 -14.74
CA PHE A 87 -6.37 6.29 -13.56
C PHE A 87 -7.82 6.78 -13.57
N ASP A 88 -8.33 7.24 -14.73
CA ASP A 88 -9.70 7.71 -14.88
C ASP A 88 -10.72 6.61 -14.55
N ILE A 89 -10.54 5.41 -15.11
CA ILE A 89 -11.40 4.24 -14.82
C ILE A 89 -11.35 3.87 -13.33
N ALA A 90 -10.16 3.90 -12.73
CA ALA A 90 -10.00 3.59 -11.32
C ALA A 90 -10.69 4.62 -10.41
N GLU A 91 -10.65 5.89 -10.80
CA GLU A 91 -11.36 6.97 -10.14
C GLU A 91 -12.89 6.79 -10.23
N GLU A 92 -13.43 6.50 -11.42
CA GLU A 92 -14.86 6.22 -11.61
C GLU A 92 -15.36 5.05 -10.75
N ILE A 93 -14.57 3.96 -10.66
CA ILE A 93 -14.87 2.82 -9.79
C ILE A 93 -14.89 3.25 -8.33
N LYS A 94 -13.91 4.06 -7.89
CA LYS A 94 -13.87 4.57 -6.52
C LYS A 94 -15.08 5.44 -6.21
N PHE A 95 -15.43 6.38 -7.10
CA PHE A 95 -16.61 7.23 -6.95
C PHE A 95 -17.91 6.44 -6.87
N SER A 96 -18.08 5.44 -7.73
CA SER A 96 -19.27 4.57 -7.71
C SER A 96 -19.39 3.79 -6.39
N ASN A 97 -18.26 3.42 -5.79
CA ASN A 97 -18.22 2.74 -4.49
C ASN A 97 -18.40 3.71 -3.30
N LEU A 98 -18.20 5.02 -3.47
CA LEU A 98 -18.39 6.01 -2.40
C LEU A 98 -19.85 6.09 -1.94
N GLU A 99 -20.82 5.90 -2.83
CA GLU A 99 -22.23 5.85 -2.46
C GLU A 99 -22.59 4.63 -1.59
N GLN A 100 -21.77 3.57 -1.65
CA GLN A 100 -21.90 2.36 -0.82
C GLN A 100 -21.05 2.43 0.46
N LEU A 101 -20.02 3.28 0.46
CA LEU A 101 -19.18 3.59 1.61
C LEU A 101 -19.87 4.68 2.44
N HIS A 102 -20.80 4.27 3.32
CA HIS A 102 -20.76 4.86 4.66
C HIS A 102 -19.28 4.83 5.06
N PHE A 103 -18.66 5.98 5.33
CA PHE A 103 -17.30 6.07 5.83
C PHE A 103 -17.22 5.28 7.14
N ASN A 104 -17.05 3.97 7.01
CA ASN A 104 -16.65 3.06 8.06
C ASN A 104 -15.21 3.43 8.30
N ILE A 105 -15.01 4.55 9.00
CA ILE A 105 -13.78 4.83 9.72
C ILE A 105 -13.70 3.69 10.71
N LEU A 106 -13.14 2.56 10.26
CA LEU A 106 -12.90 1.44 11.13
C LEU A 106 -11.97 1.99 12.21
N PRO A 107 -12.40 1.97 13.48
CA PRO A 107 -11.55 2.46 14.54
C PRO A 107 -10.27 1.64 14.51
N CYS A 108 -9.13 2.32 14.54
CA CYS A 108 -7.86 1.64 14.71
C CYS A 108 -7.88 0.90 16.04
N HIS A 109 -7.33 -0.30 16.04
CA HIS A 109 -7.01 -1.03 17.24
C HIS A 109 -6.16 -0.13 18.16
N GLU A 110 -6.49 -0.08 19.45
CA GLU A 110 -5.86 0.83 20.42
C GLU A 110 -4.34 0.64 20.53
N LYS A 111 -3.86 -0.58 20.21
CA LYS A 111 -2.43 -0.96 20.18
C LYS A 111 -1.77 -0.81 18.80
N ALA A 112 -2.45 -0.20 17.82
CA ALA A 112 -1.84 0.15 16.53
C ALA A 112 -0.99 1.42 16.69
N ILE A 113 0.27 1.36 16.26
CA ILE A 113 1.28 2.41 16.50
C ILE A 113 1.81 2.92 15.16
N TYR A 114 1.59 4.21 14.89
CA TYR A 114 2.00 4.89 13.65
C TYR A 114 3.08 5.96 13.85
N TYR A 115 3.67 6.00 15.04
CA TYR A 115 4.80 6.84 15.39
C TYR A 115 6.03 5.98 15.65
N SER A 116 7.21 6.58 15.56
CA SER A 116 8.47 5.89 15.77
C SER A 116 8.59 5.34 17.20
N ARG A 117 9.07 4.11 17.34
CA ARG A 117 9.45 3.49 18.60
C ARG A 117 10.51 2.40 18.39
N PRO A 118 11.31 2.05 19.39
CA PRO A 118 12.22 0.91 19.32
C PRO A 118 11.44 -0.41 19.11
N LEU A 119 11.94 -1.28 18.23
CA LEU A 119 11.45 -2.65 18.11
C LEU A 119 12.13 -3.50 19.19
N ASN A 120 11.35 -4.11 20.07
CA ASN A 120 11.88 -4.96 21.11
C ASN A 120 11.74 -6.43 20.69
N PHE A 121 12.82 -7.03 20.20
CA PHE A 121 12.85 -8.43 19.76
C PHE A 121 13.13 -9.42 20.90
N SER A 122 13.11 -8.97 22.16
CA SER A 122 13.58 -9.75 23.31
C SER A 122 12.51 -10.63 23.99
N GLU A 123 11.31 -10.74 23.44
CA GLU A 123 10.34 -11.75 23.89
C GLU A 123 10.75 -13.14 23.38
N PRO A 124 10.90 -14.15 24.26
CA PRO A 124 11.30 -15.48 23.86
C PRO A 124 10.20 -16.12 23.01
N PHE A 125 10.49 -16.24 21.72
CA PHE A 125 9.59 -16.85 20.75
C PHE A 125 9.31 -18.30 21.13
N LEU A 126 8.03 -18.65 21.31
CA LEU A 126 7.62 -20.05 21.40
C LEU A 126 7.92 -20.71 20.06
N TYR A 127 8.98 -21.51 20.04
CA TYR A 127 9.31 -22.44 18.97
C TYR A 127 8.10 -23.32 18.65
N GLY A 128 7.39 -23.01 17.57
CA GLY A 128 6.57 -23.97 16.86
C GLY A 128 7.48 -24.83 15.99
N LYS A 129 7.88 -25.99 16.53
CA LYS A 129 8.48 -27.10 15.77
C LYS A 129 7.48 -27.62 14.74
N MET A 130 7.81 -27.54 13.46
CA MET A 130 7.86 -28.65 12.47
C MET A 130 8.05 -28.09 11.07
#